data_AF-A0A0K1EPX5-F1
#
_entry.id   AF-A0A0K1EPX5-F1
#
_cell.length_a   1.000
_cell.length_b   1.000
_cell.length_c   1.000
_cell.angle_alpha   90.00
_cell.angle_beta   90.00
_cell.angle_gamma   90.00
#
_symmetry.space_group_name_H-M   'P 1'
#
loop_
_entity.id
_entity.type
_entity.pdbx_description
1 polymer ?
#
loop_
_entity_poly.entity_id
_entity_poly.type
_entity_poly.pdbx_seq_one_letter_code
_entity_poly.pdbx_strand_id
1 'polypeptide(L)'
;MHEPSTSPADLAMSRAALDALDEALLDLVARRRAIVEAIFGLKRRHGLPLIDPEREHALLVARRALAEQRGVPCDLAERLFLVILEGSHAQAREPEATPSSGS
;
A
#
# COMPACT_ATOMS: atom_id res chain seq x y z
N MET A 1 -39.44 -12.00 -10.66
CA MET A 1 -37.98 -11.97 -10.88
C MET A 1 -37.37 -13.02 -9.99
N HIS A 2 -36.73 -14.04 -10.57
CA HIS A 2 -36.03 -15.07 -9.79
C HIS A 2 -34.71 -14.45 -9.34
N GLU A 3 -34.52 -14.26 -8.03
CA GLU A 3 -33.18 -13.96 -7.52
C GLU A 3 -32.26 -15.12 -7.92
N PRO A 4 -31.03 -14.86 -8.41
CA PRO A 4 -30.08 -15.93 -8.61
C PRO A 4 -29.81 -16.57 -7.25
N SER A 5 -30.27 -17.80 -7.06
CA SER A 5 -29.94 -18.61 -5.89
C SER A 5 -28.44 -18.85 -5.93
N THR A 6 -27.69 -18.02 -5.20
CA THR A 6 -26.23 -18.16 -5.09
C THR A 6 -25.92 -19.55 -4.56
N SER A 7 -25.33 -20.39 -5.39
CA SER A 7 -24.98 -21.76 -5.03
C SER A 7 -23.80 -21.77 -4.04
N PRO A 8 -23.67 -22.78 -3.16
CA PRO A 8 -22.44 -23.01 -2.41
C PRO A 8 -21.18 -23.02 -3.29
N ALA A 9 -21.29 -23.46 -4.55
CA ALA A 9 -20.21 -23.43 -5.52
C ALA A 9 -19.86 -22.00 -5.97
N ASP A 10 -20.87 -21.15 -6.26
CA ASP A 10 -20.64 -19.75 -6.67
C ASP A 10 -19.99 -18.93 -5.55
N LEU A 11 -20.36 -19.22 -4.30
CA LEU A 11 -19.74 -18.60 -3.12
C LEU A 11 -18.27 -19.02 -2.97
N ALA A 12 -17.97 -20.32 -3.15
CA ALA A 12 -16.60 -20.82 -3.08
C ALA A 12 -15.70 -20.20 -4.17
N MET A 13 -16.21 -20.08 -5.40
CA MET A 13 -15.48 -19.42 -6.49
C MET A 13 -15.25 -17.94 -6.22
N SER A 14 -16.25 -17.23 -5.70
CA SER A 14 -16.14 -15.81 -5.36
C SER A 14 -15.10 -15.55 -4.26
N ARG A 15 -15.02 -16.44 -3.26
CA ARG A 15 -14.00 -16.37 -2.21
C ARG A 15 -12.60 -16.61 -2.75
N ALA A 16 -12.41 -17.63 -3.59
CA ALA A 16 -11.12 -17.87 -4.21
C ALA A 16 -10.64 -16.67 -5.07
N ALA A 17 -11.57 -15.99 -5.75
CA ALA A 17 -11.26 -14.77 -6.48
C ALA A 17 -10.87 -13.60 -5.56
N LEU A 18 -11.50 -13.47 -4.38
CA LEU A 18 -11.11 -12.49 -3.37
C LEU A 18 -9.73 -12.79 -2.79
N ASP A 19 -9.46 -14.05 -2.44
CA ASP A 19 -8.18 -14.46 -1.88
C ASP A 19 -7.03 -14.13 -2.86
N ALA A 20 -7.22 -14.43 -4.15
CA ALA A 20 -6.25 -14.09 -5.20
C ALA A 20 -6.05 -12.57 -5.36
N LEU A 21 -7.10 -11.77 -5.18
CA LEU A 21 -7.00 -10.32 -5.18
C LEU A 21 -6.24 -9.80 -3.96
N ASP A 22 -6.48 -10.38 -2.78
CA ASP A 22 -5.81 -10.00 -1.55
C ASP A 22 -4.32 -10.34 -1.58
N GLU A 23 -3.94 -11.47 -2.17
CA GLU A 23 -2.54 -11.80 -2.48
C GLU A 23 -1.90 -10.75 -3.38
N ALA A 24 -2.58 -10.35 -4.46
CA ALA A 24 -2.09 -9.31 -5.36
C ALA A 24 -1.97 -7.94 -4.68
N LEU A 25 -2.86 -7.61 -3.74
CA LEU A 25 -2.76 -6.39 -2.93
C LEU A 25 -1.50 -6.42 -2.05
N LEU A 26 -1.18 -7.55 -1.41
CA LEU A 26 0.04 -7.70 -0.62
C LEU A 26 1.31 -7.56 -1.47
N ASP A 27 1.32 -8.14 -2.67
CA ASP A 27 2.43 -7.98 -3.63
C ASP A 27 2.63 -6.51 -4.03
N LEU A 28 1.54 -5.78 -4.28
CA LEU A 28 1.60 -4.34 -4.59
C LEU A 28 2.14 -3.53 -3.41
N VAL A 29 1.75 -3.86 -2.18
CA VAL A 29 2.28 -3.22 -0.97
C VAL A 29 3.78 -3.51 -0.81
N ALA A 30 4.21 -4.76 -1.00
CA ALA A 30 5.62 -5.14 -0.93
C ALA A 30 6.47 -4.38 -1.95
N ARG A 31 6.02 -4.29 -3.21
CA ARG A 31 6.68 -3.51 -4.25
C ARG A 31 6.75 -2.02 -3.91
N ARG A 32 5.67 -1.45 -3.37
CA ARG A 32 5.67 -0.06 -2.90
C ARG A 32 6.70 0.15 -1.80
N ARG A 33 6.81 -0.76 -0.83
CA ARG A 33 7.80 -0.69 0.27
C ARG A 33 9.23 -0.70 -0.24
N ALA A 34 9.54 -1.54 -1.24
CA ALA A 34 10.86 -1.57 -1.87
C ALA A 34 11.22 -0.23 -2.55
N ILE A 35 10.26 0.41 -3.23
CA ILE A 35 10.46 1.73 -3.85
C ILE A 35 10.70 2.80 -2.78
N VAL A 36 9.94 2.77 -1.69
CA VAL A 36 10.12 3.69 -0.56
C VAL A 36 11.51 3.54 0.07
N GLU A 37 11.99 2.30 0.25
CA GLU A 37 13.33 2.06 0.78
C GLU A 37 14.42 2.65 -0.14
N ALA A 38 14.28 2.47 -1.45
CA ALA A 38 15.20 3.07 -2.41
C ALA A 38 15.21 4.61 -2.34
N ILE A 39 14.02 5.23 -2.17
CA ILE A 39 13.89 6.69 -1.97
C ILE A 39 14.55 7.11 -0.65
N PHE A 40 14.37 6.35 0.43
CA PHE A 40 15.03 6.65 1.71
C PHE A 40 16.55 6.54 1.59
N GLY A 41 17.08 5.50 0.95
CA GLY A 41 18.51 5.40 0.67
C GLY A 41 19.04 6.61 -0.11
N LEU A 42 18.30 7.09 -1.11
CA LEU A 42 18.65 8.31 -1.85
C LEU A 42 18.65 9.54 -0.92
N LYS A 43 17.59 9.74 -0.15
CA LYS A 43 17.46 10.88 0.77
C LYS A 43 18.56 10.87 1.85
N ARG A 44 18.89 9.71 2.42
CA ARG A 44 20.02 9.54 3.36
C ARG A 44 21.34 10.01 2.74
N ARG A 45 21.66 9.53 1.52
CA ARG A 45 22.89 9.92 0.80
C ARG A 45 23.00 11.42 0.54
N HIS A 46 21.88 12.11 0.39
CA HIS A 46 21.84 13.55 0.14
C HIS A 46 21.54 14.40 1.39
N GLY A 47 21.46 13.80 2.58
CA GLY A 47 21.12 14.52 3.82
C GLY A 47 19.72 15.13 3.83
N LEU A 48 18.78 14.57 3.05
CA LEU A 48 17.41 15.06 2.96
C LEU A 48 16.51 14.42 4.03
N PRO A 49 15.47 15.12 4.51
CA PRO A 49 14.49 14.56 5.43
C PRO A 49 13.77 13.34 4.83
N LEU A 50 13.78 12.22 5.54
CA LEU A 50 13.10 10.98 5.12
C LEU A 50 11.58 11.18 5.07
N ILE A 51 11.07 11.87 6.09
CA ILE A 51 9.65 12.20 6.24
C ILE A 51 9.40 13.63 5.73
N ASP A 52 8.35 13.78 4.93
CA ASP A 52 7.97 15.03 4.29
C ASP A 52 6.44 15.21 4.42
N PRO A 53 5.97 15.93 5.45
CA PRO A 53 4.54 16.08 5.74
C PRO A 53 3.74 16.72 4.59
N GLU A 54 4.35 17.64 3.84
CA GLU A 54 3.68 18.28 2.71
C GLU A 54 3.47 17.28 1.57
N ARG A 55 4.50 16.46 1.27
CA ARG A 55 4.38 15.38 0.29
C ARG A 55 3.32 14.35 0.68
N GLU A 56 3.22 14.03 1.97
CA GLU A 56 2.25 13.10 2.52
C GLU A 56 0.82 13.64 2.44
N HIS A 57 0.61 14.91 2.76
CA HIS A 57 -0.67 15.55 2.59
C HIS A 57 -1.12 15.54 1.12
N ALA A 58 -0.24 15.95 0.20
CA ALA A 58 -0.52 15.92 -1.24
C ALA A 58 -0.80 14.50 -1.76
N LEU A 59 -0.13 13.48 -1.21
CA LEU A 59 -0.40 12.09 -1.50
C LEU A 59 -1.84 11.72 -1.11
N LEU A 60 -2.27 12.01 0.12
CA LEU A 60 -3.61 11.66 0.60
C LEU A 60 -4.71 12.36 -0.20
N VAL A 61 -4.55 13.66 -0.50
CA VAL A 61 -5.48 14.42 -1.35
C VAL A 61 -5.64 13.76 -2.72
N ALA A 62 -4.52 13.43 -3.38
CA ALA A 62 -4.55 12.78 -4.69
C ALA A 62 -5.21 11.38 -4.66
N ARG A 63 -5.05 10.63 -3.56
CA ARG A 63 -5.66 9.30 -3.40
C ARG A 63 -7.16 9.36 -3.14
N ARG A 64 -7.64 10.36 -2.38
CA ARG A 64 -9.08 10.62 -2.24
C ARG A 64 -9.73 10.94 -3.59
N ALA A 65 -9.11 11.82 -4.39
CA ALA A 65 -9.62 12.15 -5.73
C ALA A 65 -9.64 10.92 -6.68
N LEU A 66 -8.62 10.06 -6.61
CA LEU A 66 -8.60 8.82 -7.40
C LEU A 66 -9.68 7.83 -6.93
N ALA A 67 -9.94 7.74 -5.62
CA ALA A 67 -10.96 6.88 -5.06
C ALA A 67 -12.36 7.27 -5.56
N GLU A 68 -12.67 8.56 -5.56
CA GLU A 68 -13.92 9.12 -6.09
C GLU A 68 -14.14 8.71 -7.56
N GLN A 69 -13.11 8.87 -8.40
CA GLN A 69 -13.15 8.48 -9.82
C GLN A 69 -13.38 6.98 -10.05
N ARG A 70 -13.07 6.15 -9.05
CA ARG A 70 -13.16 4.68 -9.11
C ARG A 70 -14.36 4.12 -8.35
N GLY A 71 -15.22 4.98 -7.79
CA GLY A 71 -16.36 4.55 -6.98
C GLY A 71 -15.96 3.91 -5.65
N VAL A 72 -14.73 4.17 -5.18
CA VAL A 72 -14.26 3.71 -3.87
C VAL A 72 -14.58 4.81 -2.85
N PRO A 73 -15.17 4.48 -1.68
CA PRO A 73 -15.40 5.47 -0.63
C PRO A 73 -14.10 6.19 -0.25
N CYS A 74 -14.09 7.52 -0.32
CA CYS A 74 -12.88 8.32 -0.10
C CYS A 74 -12.26 8.07 1.28
N ASP A 75 -13.07 7.86 2.31
CA ASP A 75 -12.61 7.60 3.67
C ASP A 75 -11.96 6.22 3.81
N LEU A 76 -12.43 5.23 3.04
CA LEU A 76 -11.78 3.91 2.98
C LEU A 76 -10.40 4.04 2.33
N ALA A 77 -10.31 4.75 1.20
CA ALA A 77 -9.04 4.97 0.52
C ALA A 77 -8.05 5.73 1.41
N GLU A 78 -8.50 6.81 2.06
CA GLU A 78 -7.64 7.57 2.97
C GLU A 78 -7.09 6.71 4.10
N ARG A 79 -7.96 5.94 4.80
CA ARG A 79 -7.52 5.03 5.87
C ARG A 79 -6.51 3.98 5.39
N LEU A 80 -6.74 3.40 4.20
CA LEU A 80 -5.81 2.43 3.61
C LEU A 80 -4.43 3.08 3.37
N PHE A 81 -4.39 4.26 2.77
CA PHE A 81 -3.14 4.94 2.46
C PHE A 81 -2.43 5.49 3.70
N LEU A 82 -3.17 5.87 4.75
CA LEU A 82 -2.60 6.23 6.05
C LEU A 82 -1.85 5.05 6.67
N VAL A 83 -2.46 3.85 6.75
CA VAL A 83 -1.80 2.65 7.28
C VAL A 83 -0.54 2.29 6.49
N ILE A 84 -0.61 2.38 5.17
CA ILE A 84 0.55 2.14 4.29
C ILE A 84 1.67 3.17 4.54
N LEU A 85 1.30 4.43 4.82
CA LEU A 85 2.24 5.50 5.11
C LEU A 85 2.89 5.33 6.49
N GLU A 86 2.11 4.98 7.51
CA GLU A 86 2.61 4.62 8.85
C GLU A 86 3.62 3.46 8.77
N GLY A 87 3.31 2.44 7.97
CA GLY A 87 4.24 1.34 7.69
C GLY A 87 5.52 1.78 6.98
N SER A 88 5.48 2.90 6.24
CA SER A 88 6.66 3.52 5.63
C SER A 88 7.48 4.31 6.67
N HIS A 89 6.84 4.96 7.63
CA HIS A 89 7.52 5.63 8.75
C HIS A 89 8.28 4.63 9.63
N ALA A 90 7.74 3.44 9.83
CA ALA A 90 8.44 2.36 10.55
C ALA A 90 9.76 2.00 9.85
N GLN A 91 9.75 1.84 8.52
CA GLN A 91 10.97 1.58 7.73
C GLN A 91 12.00 2.70 7.85
N ALA A 92 11.57 3.97 7.94
CA ALA A 92 12.50 5.09 8.08
C ALA A 92 13.31 5.04 9.40
N ARG A 93 12.75 4.39 10.44
CA ARG A 93 13.37 4.22 11.77
C ARG A 93 14.30 3.03 11.86
N GLU A 94 14.17 2.07 10.94
CA GLU A 94 15.08 0.93 10.89
C GLU A 94 16.46 1.40 10.44
N PRO A 95 17.54 1.01 11.15
CA PRO A 95 18.90 1.26 10.69
C PRO A 95 19.11 0.54 9.36
N GLU A 96 19.84 1.17 8.44
CA GLU A 96 20.21 0.54 7.17
C GLU A 96 20.88 -0.81 7.48
N ALA A 97 20.24 -1.91 7.10
CA ALA A 97 20.81 -3.24 7.32
C ALA A 97 22.16 -3.25 6.61
N THR A 98 23.24 -3.35 7.39
CA THR A 98 24.59 -3.48 6.86
C THR A 98 24.58 -4.66 5.90
N PRO A 99 25.02 -4.50 4.63
CA PRO A 99 25.11 -5.65 3.76
C PRO A 99 26.11 -6.60 4.41
N SER A 100 25.60 -7.77 4.80
CA SER A 100 26.42 -8.90 5.23
C SER A 100 27.46 -9.11 4.14
N SER A 101 28.69 -8.69 4.42
CA SER A 101 29.83 -8.96 3.59
C SER A 101 30.08 -10.46 3.73
N GLY A 102 29.45 -11.24 2.84
CA GLY A 102 29.73 -12.66 2.70
C GLY A 102 31.21 -12.82 2.38
N SER A 103 31.93 -13.46 3.30
CA SER A 103 33.26 -14.03 3.07
C SER A 103 33.15 -15.32 2.26
#